data_AF-A0A2E3SHX5-F1
#
_entry.id   AF-A0A2E3SHX5-F1
#
_cell.length_a   1.000
_cell.length_b   1.000
_cell.length_c   1.000
_cell.angle_alpha   90.00
_cell.angle_beta   90.00
_cell.angle_gamma   90.00
#
_symmetry.space_group_name_H-M   'P 1'
#
loop_
_entity.id
_entity.type
_entity.pdbx_description
1 polymer ?
#
loop_
_entity_poly.entity_id
_entity_poly.type
_entity_poly.pdbx_seq_one_letter_code
_entity_poly.pdbx_strand_id
1 'polypeptide(L)'
;MRIILLLILYTSKAFSYCSDPSPPFSKPSKPTTPYCINEFSRTHNCDDWTINNYQNEIESYNYDVERYVRELQNYVDDASDYANCEIRRLNN
;
A
#
# COMPACT_ATOMS: atom_id res chain seq x y z
N MET A 1 45.76 -30.94 32.60
CA MET A 1 44.79 -31.67 31.76
C MET A 1 44.07 -30.68 30.86
N ARG A 2 44.49 -30.61 29.59
CA ARG A 2 43.78 -29.93 28.51
C ARG A 2 42.73 -30.91 27.99
N ILE A 3 41.44 -30.69 28.26
CA ILE A 3 40.34 -31.37 27.55
C ILE A 3 39.23 -30.35 27.31
N ILE A 4 39.35 -29.69 26.15
CA ILE A 4 38.29 -29.49 25.15
C ILE A 4 36.88 -29.23 25.72
N LEU A 5 36.53 -27.95 25.87
CA LEU A 5 35.15 -27.45 25.86
C LEU A 5 34.97 -26.61 24.58
N LEU A 6 34.98 -27.29 23.43
CA LEU A 6 34.80 -26.73 22.08
C LEU A 6 33.60 -27.40 21.38
N LEU A 7 32.49 -27.50 22.11
CA LEU A 7 31.18 -27.95 21.68
C LEU A 7 30.26 -26.88 22.27
N ILE A 8 29.51 -26.03 21.58
CA ILE A 8 28.54 -26.28 20.51
C ILE A 8 28.21 -24.88 19.94
N LEU A 9 28.94 -24.39 18.92
CA LEU A 9 28.44 -23.30 18.07
C LEU A 9 27.81 -23.97 16.85
N TYR A 10 26.67 -24.62 17.07
CA TYR A 10 25.80 -24.98 15.96
C TYR A 10 25.24 -23.67 15.43
N THR A 11 25.85 -23.15 14.37
CA THR A 11 25.22 -22.15 13.53
C THR A 11 24.03 -22.85 12.90
N SER A 12 22.86 -22.72 13.52
CA SER A 12 21.61 -22.97 12.83
C SER A 12 21.66 -22.12 11.56
N LYS A 13 21.67 -22.79 10.41
CA LYS A 13 21.38 -22.15 9.13
C LYS A 13 19.95 -21.63 9.28
N ALA A 14 19.80 -20.41 9.76
CA ALA A 14 18.52 -19.73 9.82
C ALA A 14 18.07 -19.60 8.37
N PHE A 15 17.14 -20.45 7.95
CA PHE A 15 16.46 -20.26 6.69
C PHE A 15 15.69 -18.95 6.82
N SER A 16 16.19 -17.89 6.17
CA SER A 16 15.44 -16.64 6.07
C SER A 16 14.24 -16.93 5.16
N TYR A 17 13.06 -17.03 5.75
CA TYR A 17 11.82 -17.04 4.99
C TYR A 17 11.62 -15.66 4.38
N CYS A 18 11.47 -15.60 3.06
CA CYS A 18 11.15 -14.38 2.33
C CYS A 18 9.63 -14.36 2.12
N SER A 19 8.95 -13.46 2.84
CA SER A 19 7.49 -13.30 2.71
C SER A 19 7.18 -12.44 1.49
N ASP A 20 6.35 -12.96 0.57
CA ASP A 20 5.86 -12.16 -0.54
C ASP A 20 4.81 -11.15 -0.05
N PRO A 21 4.87 -9.90 -0.51
CA PRO A 21 3.86 -8.93 -0.17
C PRO A 21 2.60 -9.12 -1.02
N SER A 22 1.46 -8.74 -0.47
CA SER A 22 0.20 -8.69 -1.20
C SER A 22 -0.11 -7.25 -1.64
N PRO A 23 -0.51 -7.02 -2.90
CA PRO A 23 -0.87 -5.70 -3.36
C PRO A 23 -2.12 -5.18 -2.63
N PRO A 24 -2.25 -3.87 -2.41
CA PRO A 24 -3.43 -3.32 -1.80
C PRO A 24 -4.63 -3.44 -2.74
N PHE A 25 -5.73 -3.92 -2.18
CA PHE A 25 -7.01 -4.05 -2.86
C PHE A 25 -7.82 -2.75 -2.74
N SER A 26 -8.93 -2.65 -3.47
CA SER A 26 -9.90 -1.56 -3.29
C SER A 26 -9.40 -0.17 -3.69
N LYS A 27 -8.88 -0.05 -4.91
CA LYS A 27 -8.63 1.27 -5.53
C LYS A 27 -9.89 2.15 -5.40
N PRO A 28 -9.77 3.36 -4.80
CA PRO A 28 -10.90 4.27 -4.66
C PRO A 28 -11.47 4.64 -6.04
N SER A 29 -12.80 4.70 -6.11
CA SER A 29 -13.52 5.10 -7.32
C SER A 29 -13.94 6.56 -7.19
N LYS A 30 -13.58 7.37 -8.18
CA LYS A 30 -13.95 8.78 -8.19
C LYS A 30 -15.49 8.90 -8.18
N PRO A 31 -16.07 9.75 -7.31
CA PRO A 31 -17.50 10.06 -7.35
C PRO A 31 -17.93 10.56 -8.72
N THR A 32 -19.15 10.20 -9.12
CA THR A 32 -19.71 10.63 -10.40
C THR A 32 -20.15 12.08 -10.29
N THR A 33 -19.68 12.92 -11.21
CA THR A 33 -20.06 14.32 -11.24
C THR A 33 -21.58 14.45 -11.47
N PRO A 34 -22.30 15.21 -10.63
CA PRO A 34 -23.72 15.45 -10.81
C PRO A 34 -24.02 16.06 -12.18
N TYR A 35 -25.14 15.65 -12.79
CA TYR A 35 -25.56 16.10 -14.13
C TYR A 35 -25.75 17.62 -14.24
N CYS A 36 -26.02 18.26 -13.11
CA CYS A 36 -26.26 19.70 -12.98
C CYS A 36 -24.95 20.53 -12.88
N ILE A 37 -23.78 19.88 -12.88
CA ILE A 37 -22.46 20.53 -12.96
C ILE A 37 -21.95 20.44 -14.39
N ASN A 38 -21.51 21.58 -14.94
CA ASN A 38 -20.78 21.65 -16.19
C ASN A 38 -19.32 22.03 -15.92
N GLU A 39 -18.44 21.04 -15.98
CA GLU A 39 -17.00 21.22 -15.73
C GLU A 39 -16.32 22.06 -16.84
N PHE A 40 -16.82 22.01 -18.08
CA PHE A 40 -16.24 22.76 -19.21
C PHE A 40 -16.48 24.27 -19.08
N SER A 41 -17.71 24.68 -18.78
CA SER A 41 -18.06 26.08 -18.59
C SER A 41 -17.84 26.57 -17.16
N ARG A 42 -17.50 25.68 -16.22
CA ARG A 42 -17.35 25.97 -14.77
C ARG A 42 -18.62 26.60 -14.17
N THR A 43 -19.79 26.07 -14.54
CA THR A 43 -21.10 26.53 -14.06
C THR A 43 -21.90 25.35 -13.49
N HIS A 44 -22.82 25.60 -12.57
CA HIS A 44 -23.79 24.60 -12.12
C HIS A 44 -25.19 25.20 -11.95
N ASN A 45 -26.21 24.35 -12.00
CA ASN A 45 -27.60 24.66 -11.66
C ASN A 45 -28.16 23.70 -10.59
N CYS A 46 -27.28 22.99 -9.89
CA CYS A 46 -27.62 22.11 -8.78
C CYS A 46 -28.23 22.89 -7.61
N ASP A 47 -29.11 22.23 -6.86
CA ASP A 47 -29.51 22.69 -5.53
C ASP A 47 -28.38 22.52 -4.50
N ASP A 48 -28.49 23.22 -3.37
CA ASP A 48 -27.46 23.24 -2.32
C ASP A 48 -27.22 21.84 -1.73
N TRP A 49 -28.24 21.00 -1.60
CA TRP A 49 -28.08 19.66 -1.04
C TRP A 49 -27.23 18.79 -1.97
N THR A 50 -27.49 18.84 -3.28
CA THR A 50 -26.70 18.10 -4.29
C THR A 50 -25.23 18.55 -4.27
N ILE A 51 -24.97 19.86 -4.17
CA ILE A 51 -23.60 20.38 -4.09
C ILE A 51 -22.90 19.91 -2.82
N ASN A 52 -23.55 20.06 -1.66
CA ASN A 52 -22.97 19.66 -0.37
C ASN A 52 -22.70 18.15 -0.34
N ASN A 53 -23.61 17.33 -0.87
CA ASN A 53 -23.41 15.88 -0.92
C ASN A 53 -22.23 15.52 -1.81
N TYR A 54 -22.14 16.10 -3.03
CA TYR A 54 -21.01 15.83 -3.92
C TYR A 54 -19.67 16.31 -3.33
N GLN A 55 -19.64 17.43 -2.62
CA GLN A 55 -18.45 17.89 -1.90
C GLN A 55 -18.00 16.89 -0.83
N ASN A 56 -18.94 16.38 -0.02
CA ASN A 56 -18.64 15.36 0.99
C ASN A 56 -18.11 14.06 0.35
N GLU A 57 -18.69 13.63 -0.78
CA GLU A 57 -18.20 12.47 -1.52
C GLU A 57 -16.77 12.67 -2.03
N ILE A 58 -16.45 13.88 -2.52
CA ILE A 58 -15.10 14.22 -2.98
C ILE A 58 -14.10 14.26 -1.81
N GLU A 59 -14.48 14.81 -0.66
CA GLU A 59 -13.64 14.79 0.54
C GLU A 59 -13.33 13.37 0.99
N SER A 60 -14.36 12.51 1.06
CA SER A 60 -14.18 11.09 1.39
C SER A 60 -13.27 10.38 0.38
N TYR A 61 -13.51 10.61 -0.91
CA TYR A 61 -12.68 10.04 -1.98
C TYR A 61 -11.22 10.45 -1.86
N ASN A 62 -10.94 11.73 -1.57
CA ASN A 62 -9.57 12.21 -1.41
C ASN A 62 -8.87 11.53 -0.22
N TYR A 63 -9.57 11.36 0.91
CA TYR A 63 -9.04 10.62 2.05
C TYR A 63 -8.72 9.16 1.70
N ASP A 64 -9.63 8.49 0.98
CA ASP A 64 -9.42 7.11 0.54
C ASP A 64 -8.26 6.98 -0.44
N VAL A 65 -8.10 7.95 -1.36
CA VAL A 65 -6.95 8.03 -2.28
C VAL A 65 -5.65 8.16 -1.52
N GLU A 66 -5.56 9.06 -0.54
CA GLU A 66 -4.34 9.22 0.25
C GLU A 66 -3.99 7.94 1.01
N ARG A 67 -4.99 7.25 1.57
CA ARG A 67 -4.78 5.95 2.21
C ARG A 67 -4.26 4.92 1.22
N TYR A 68 -4.89 4.80 0.06
CA TYR A 68 -4.50 3.83 -0.97
C TYR A 68 -3.08 4.10 -1.51
N VAL A 69 -2.70 5.38 -1.64
CA VAL A 69 -1.32 5.75 -2.01
C VAL A 69 -0.32 5.30 -0.97
N ARG A 70 -0.61 5.47 0.33
CA ARG A 70 0.27 4.97 1.41
C ARG A 70 0.40 3.45 1.38
N GLU A 71 -0.71 2.74 1.14
CA GLU A 71 -0.68 1.28 1.03
C GLU A 71 0.15 0.81 -0.17
N LEU A 72 0.08 1.52 -1.30
CA LEU A 72 0.91 1.24 -2.47
C LEU A 72 2.40 1.48 -2.20
N GLN A 73 2.74 2.54 -1.47
CA GLN A 73 4.12 2.82 -1.07
C GLN A 73 4.68 1.68 -0.20
N ASN A 74 3.91 1.26 0.82
CA ASN A 74 4.29 0.13 1.66
C ASN A 74 4.47 -1.15 0.84
N TYR A 75 3.56 -1.42 -0.10
CA TYR A 75 3.69 -2.58 -0.99
C TYR A 75 4.97 -2.56 -1.84
N VAL A 76 5.36 -1.39 -2.35
CA VAL A 76 6.62 -1.23 -3.11
C VAL A 76 7.83 -1.51 -2.22
N ASP A 77 7.84 -0.99 -0.99
CA ASP A 77 8.91 -1.20 -0.02
C ASP A 77 9.02 -2.69 0.35
N ASP A 78 7.90 -3.32 0.70
CA ASP A 78 7.85 -4.75 1.05
C ASP A 78 8.28 -5.63 -0.15
N ALA A 79 7.93 -5.24 -1.39
CA ALA A 79 8.33 -5.97 -2.59
C ALA A 79 9.84 -5.88 -2.85
N SER A 80 10.43 -4.71 -2.59
CA SER A 80 11.88 -4.53 -2.63
C SER A 80 12.57 -5.40 -1.58
N ASP A 81 12.06 -5.43 -0.35
CA ASP A 81 12.61 -6.24 0.74
C ASP A 81 12.50 -7.74 0.44
N TYR A 82 11.37 -8.19 -0.08
CA TYR A 82 11.18 -9.57 -0.55
C TYR A 82 12.20 -9.94 -1.63
N ALA A 83 12.36 -9.12 -2.67
CA ALA A 83 13.31 -9.36 -3.75
C ALA A 83 14.76 -9.44 -3.22
N ASN A 84 15.15 -8.52 -2.34
CA ASN A 84 16.47 -8.53 -1.71
C ASN A 84 16.69 -9.77 -0.83
N CYS A 85 15.65 -10.22 -0.12
CA CYS A 85 15.68 -11.46 0.65
C CYS A 85 15.93 -12.67 -0.26
N GLU A 86 15.17 -12.80 -1.35
CA GLU A 86 15.30 -13.90 -2.30
C GLU A 86 16.69 -13.92 -2.98
N ILE A 87 17.20 -12.76 -3.38
CA ILE A 87 18.58 -12.63 -3.92
C ILE A 87 19.61 -13.13 -2.90
N ARG A 88 19.48 -12.72 -1.62
CA ARG A 88 20.39 -13.15 -0.55
C ARG A 88 20.28 -14.65 -0.28
N ARG A 89 19.09 -15.22 -0.38
CA ARG A 89 18.84 -16.66 -0.20
C ARG A 89 19.51 -17.49 -1.30
N LEU A 90 19.50 -17.02 -2.54
CA LEU A 90 20.10 -17.72 -3.68
C LEU A 90 21.64 -17.64 -3.71
N ASN A 91 22.22 -16.60 -3.11
CA ASN A 91 23.67 -16.38 -3.08
C ASN A 91 24.37 -16.95 -1.83
N ASN A 92 23.64 -17.58 -0.90
CA ASN A 92 24.13 -18.19 0.34
C ASN A 92 23.95 -19.72 0.35
#